data_AF-A0A2K2RSA0-F1
#
_entry.id   AF-A0A2K2RSA0-F1
#
_cell.length_a   1.000
_cell.length_b   1.000
_cell.length_c   1.000
_cell.angle_alpha   90.00
_cell.angle_beta   90.00
_cell.angle_gamma   90.00
#
_symmetry.space_group_name_H-M   'P 1'
#
loop_
_entity.id
_entity.type
_entity.pdbx_description
1 polymer ?
#
loop_
_entity_poly.entity_id
_entity_poly.type
_entity_poly.pdbx_seq_one_letter_code
_entity_poly.pdbx_strand_id
1 'polypeptide(L)'
;MEKAQWKDDYAAWQSPSLIVACDKVAFNGTPGCVLPQYAPTYRFNTAAYPEAAAHAWVIQNKSKIAGIGQSWDAPLKYLAPQARNKEAYEPQRSRDAMCTRYQGAKSASTGWVARKTFLPHPKTALHHVGPHLDEVNCDEFPFASTYQSAGMKAVNGGLNEAPNGGADCIQTVSAVADDGKMHFLDDTRYDAPSFTENCGRSSMSADVNQGSMRPFGEFAKAMRLLDTQDYFLDPGNAWFKGCDTSKAVLVCTMAKP
;
A
#
# COMPACT_ATOMS: atom_id res chain seq x y z
N MET A 1 -33.90 -6.06 -18.37
CA MET A 1 -33.24 -5.32 -17.28
C MET A 1 -31.92 -4.80 -17.82
N GLU A 2 -31.91 -3.58 -18.33
CA GLU A 2 -30.67 -2.92 -18.77
C GLU A 2 -29.74 -2.80 -17.56
N LYS A 3 -28.48 -3.22 -17.74
CA LYS A 3 -27.42 -2.95 -16.76
C LYS A 3 -27.40 -1.44 -16.55
N ALA A 4 -27.65 -0.99 -15.33
CA ALA A 4 -27.43 0.41 -14.96
C ALA A 4 -26.00 0.74 -15.33
N GLN A 5 -25.81 1.44 -16.44
CA GLN A 5 -24.49 1.92 -16.84
C GLN A 5 -24.02 2.81 -15.70
N TRP A 6 -22.90 2.44 -15.08
CA TRP A 6 -22.13 3.32 -14.21
C TRP A 6 -21.67 4.51 -15.05
N LYS A 7 -22.55 5.49 -15.17
CA LYS A 7 -22.24 6.78 -15.77
C LYS A 7 -21.99 7.72 -14.64
N ASP A 8 -20.71 7.91 -14.35
CA ASP A 8 -20.24 9.21 -13.88
C ASP A 8 -20.68 10.21 -14.94
N ASP A 9 -21.75 10.95 -14.64
CA ASP A 9 -22.10 12.10 -15.47
C ASP A 9 -21.05 13.16 -15.16
N TYR A 10 -19.97 13.19 -15.94
CA TYR A 10 -19.09 14.35 -16.04
C TYR A 10 -19.79 15.51 -16.75
N ALA A 11 -21.11 15.65 -16.59
CA ALA A 11 -21.92 16.72 -17.14
C ALA A 11 -21.61 18.03 -16.40
N ALA A 12 -20.44 18.55 -16.79
CA ALA A 12 -19.90 19.88 -16.71
C ALA A 12 -20.86 20.97 -16.19
N TRP A 13 -20.94 21.10 -14.87
CA TRP A 13 -20.94 22.44 -14.29
C TRP A 13 -19.49 22.95 -14.31
N GLN A 14 -18.97 23.17 -15.52
CA GLN A 14 -17.66 23.75 -15.74
C GLN A 14 -17.77 25.27 -15.58
N SER A 15 -17.30 25.78 -14.45
CA SER A 15 -16.53 27.02 -14.54
C SER A 15 -15.14 26.64 -15.09
N PRO A 16 -14.43 27.49 -15.84
CA PRO A 16 -13.14 27.12 -16.45
C PRO A 16 -12.07 26.60 -15.46
N SER A 17 -12.31 26.70 -14.15
CA SER A 17 -11.41 26.31 -13.07
C SER A 17 -11.95 25.23 -12.10
N LEU A 18 -13.22 24.79 -12.20
CA LEU A 18 -13.81 23.84 -11.26
C LEU A 18 -14.54 22.72 -11.99
N ILE A 19 -14.16 21.47 -11.71
CA ILE A 19 -14.80 20.28 -12.26
C ILE A 19 -15.54 19.65 -11.09
N VAL A 20 -16.84 19.41 -11.28
CA VAL A 20 -17.68 18.74 -10.31
C VAL A 20 -18.03 17.38 -10.90
N ALA A 21 -17.62 16.30 -10.24
CA ALA A 21 -18.03 14.95 -10.61
C ALA A 21 -19.08 14.46 -9.61
N CYS A 22 -20.26 14.12 -10.11
CA CYS A 22 -21.34 13.63 -9.25
C CYS A 22 -21.44 12.11 -9.36
N ASP A 23 -21.33 11.44 -8.21
CA ASP A 23 -21.61 10.02 -8.09
C ASP A 23 -23.12 9.82 -7.94
N LYS A 24 -23.67 8.84 -8.67
CA LYS A 24 -25.06 8.38 -8.50
C LYS A 24 -25.15 7.23 -7.49
N VAL A 25 -24.12 7.04 -6.66
CA VAL A 25 -23.87 5.81 -5.92
C VAL A 25 -24.53 5.88 -4.54
N ALA A 26 -25.72 5.28 -4.44
CA ALA A 26 -26.45 5.14 -3.17
C ALA A 26 -25.70 4.31 -2.10
N PHE A 27 -24.64 3.59 -2.46
CA PHE A 27 -23.85 2.77 -1.53
C PHE A 27 -23.04 3.61 -0.52
N ASN A 28 -22.71 4.87 -0.85
CA ASN A 28 -22.12 5.82 0.10
C ASN A 28 -23.19 6.54 0.95
N GLY A 29 -24.46 6.10 0.88
CA GLY A 29 -25.61 6.81 1.44
C GLY A 29 -26.30 7.65 0.36
N THR A 30 -26.41 8.95 0.58
CA THR A 30 -27.03 9.86 -0.41
C THR A 30 -26.06 10.12 -1.58
N PRO A 31 -26.53 10.07 -2.85
CA PRO A 31 -25.76 10.56 -3.99
C PRO A 31 -25.18 11.95 -3.73
N GLY A 32 -24.01 12.24 -4.28
CA GLY A 32 -23.33 13.50 -4.02
C GLY A 32 -22.27 13.82 -5.06
N CYS A 33 -21.67 14.99 -4.94
CA CYS A 33 -20.65 15.45 -5.87
C CYS A 33 -19.32 15.68 -5.16
N VAL A 34 -18.24 15.42 -5.87
CA VAL A 34 -16.87 15.65 -5.45
C VAL A 34 -16.19 16.62 -6.40
N LEU A 35 -15.07 17.17 -5.94
CA LEU A 35 -14.16 17.97 -6.74
C LEU A 35 -12.95 17.08 -7.08
N PRO A 36 -12.86 16.50 -8.29
CA PRO A 36 -11.76 15.59 -8.63
C PRO A 36 -10.38 16.26 -8.54
N GLN A 37 -10.32 17.59 -8.59
CA GLN A 37 -9.09 18.35 -8.40
C GLN A 37 -8.59 18.41 -6.96
N TYR A 38 -9.39 17.93 -5.99
CA TYR A 38 -8.97 17.78 -4.61
C TYR A 38 -8.53 16.34 -4.36
N ALA A 39 -7.25 16.18 -4.01
CA ALA A 39 -6.67 14.91 -3.57
C ALA A 39 -6.54 14.91 -2.04
N PRO A 40 -7.36 14.12 -1.32
CA PRO A 40 -7.27 14.04 0.14
C PRO A 40 -6.03 13.25 0.57
N THR A 41 -5.55 13.48 1.80
CA THR A 41 -4.45 12.71 2.40
C THR A 41 -4.98 11.68 3.38
N TYR A 42 -4.70 10.41 3.13
CA TYR A 42 -4.84 9.36 4.13
C TYR A 42 -3.63 9.39 5.06
N ARG A 43 -3.87 9.36 6.38
CA ARG A 43 -2.82 9.39 7.40
C ARG A 43 -2.80 8.08 8.16
N PHE A 44 -1.65 7.44 8.22
CA PHE A 44 -1.45 6.31 9.11
C PHE A 44 -1.52 6.76 10.57
N ASN A 45 -2.02 5.87 11.43
CA ASN A 45 -1.80 6.00 12.86
C ASN A 45 -0.40 5.48 13.21
N THR A 46 0.63 6.25 12.85
CA THR A 46 2.06 5.89 13.00
C THR A 46 2.43 5.54 14.44
N ALA A 47 1.77 6.14 15.43
CA ALA A 47 2.00 5.82 16.83
C ALA A 47 1.52 4.41 17.21
N ALA A 48 0.44 3.92 16.60
CA ALA A 48 -0.11 2.60 16.85
C ALA A 48 0.49 1.52 15.94
N TYR A 49 0.90 1.89 14.72
CA TYR A 49 1.36 0.99 13.66
C TYR A 49 2.67 1.49 13.02
N PRO A 50 3.75 1.67 13.80
CA PRO A 50 5.00 2.25 13.31
C PRO A 50 5.69 1.40 12.24
N GLU A 51 5.47 0.09 12.21
CA GLU A 51 6.09 -0.84 11.26
C GLU A 51 5.51 -0.69 9.85
N ALA A 52 4.17 -0.60 9.74
CA ALA A 52 3.50 -0.30 8.47
C ALA A 52 3.88 1.09 7.98
N ALA A 53 3.95 2.07 8.89
CA ALA A 53 4.45 3.41 8.59
C ALA A 53 5.89 3.41 8.08
N ALA A 54 6.79 2.67 8.71
CA ALA A 54 8.18 2.54 8.27
C ALA A 54 8.27 1.93 6.87
N HIS A 55 7.48 0.89 6.60
CA HIS A 55 7.41 0.28 5.27
C HIS A 55 7.00 1.29 4.22
N ALA A 56 5.82 1.91 4.35
CA ALA A 56 5.35 2.90 3.40
C ALA A 56 6.32 4.09 3.25
N TRP A 57 6.90 4.58 4.35
CA TRP A 57 7.83 5.70 4.34
C TRP A 57 9.12 5.38 3.57
N VAL A 58 9.74 4.21 3.81
CA VAL A 58 10.96 3.80 3.09
C VAL A 58 10.68 3.72 1.59
N ILE A 59 9.54 3.15 1.21
CA ILE A 59 9.18 3.04 -0.20
C ILE A 59 8.94 4.44 -0.82
N GLN A 60 8.20 5.33 -0.15
CA GLN A 60 7.99 6.71 -0.62
C GLN A 60 9.27 7.54 -0.75
N ASN A 61 10.25 7.36 0.14
CA ASN A 61 11.36 8.29 0.29
C ASN A 61 12.70 7.76 -0.22
N LYS A 62 12.82 6.45 -0.47
CA LYS A 62 14.08 5.83 -0.91
C LYS A 62 13.97 5.09 -2.24
N SER A 63 12.79 4.57 -2.60
CA SER A 63 12.60 3.92 -3.90
C SER A 63 12.49 4.92 -5.05
N LYS A 64 12.53 4.41 -6.29
CA LYS A 64 12.26 5.19 -7.51
C LYS A 64 10.85 5.01 -8.06
N ILE A 65 9.94 4.44 -7.28
CA ILE A 65 8.59 4.12 -7.76
C ILE A 65 7.79 5.41 -7.96
N ALA A 66 7.13 5.51 -9.11
CA ALA A 66 6.33 6.68 -9.46
C ALA A 66 4.92 6.62 -8.87
N GLY A 67 4.36 7.79 -8.54
CA GLY A 67 2.95 7.94 -8.21
C GLY A 67 2.51 7.29 -6.90
N ILE A 68 3.37 7.27 -5.87
CA ILE A 68 3.10 6.52 -4.62
C ILE A 68 2.66 7.40 -3.45
N GLY A 69 2.05 8.55 -3.74
CA GLY A 69 1.28 9.35 -2.79
C GLY A 69 2.11 10.28 -1.91
N GLN A 70 3.37 10.54 -2.28
CA GLN A 70 4.29 11.39 -1.51
C GLN A 70 4.11 12.91 -1.75
N SER A 71 3.52 13.29 -2.87
CA SER A 71 3.45 14.68 -3.32
C SER A 71 2.42 14.87 -4.45
N TRP A 72 2.07 16.12 -4.73
CA TRP A 72 1.06 16.49 -5.75
C TRP A 72 1.40 16.05 -7.19
N ASP A 73 2.68 15.92 -7.51
CA ASP A 73 3.19 15.39 -8.77
C ASP A 73 3.22 13.85 -8.82
N ALA A 74 3.05 13.19 -7.67
CA ALA A 74 3.07 11.74 -7.55
C ALA A 74 1.94 11.20 -6.62
N PRO A 75 0.65 11.50 -6.88
CA PRO A 75 -0.46 10.96 -6.10
C PRO A 75 -0.65 9.45 -6.33
N LEU A 76 -1.21 8.76 -5.34
CA LEU A 76 -1.82 7.45 -5.54
C LEU A 76 -3.15 7.61 -6.27
N LYS A 77 -3.50 6.64 -7.10
CA LYS A 77 -4.80 6.58 -7.78
C LYS A 77 -5.64 5.52 -7.14
N TYR A 78 -6.77 5.91 -6.58
CA TYR A 78 -7.69 4.99 -5.92
C TYR A 78 -8.24 3.98 -6.92
N LEU A 79 -8.14 2.69 -6.57
CA LEU A 79 -8.85 1.62 -7.26
C LEU A 79 -10.08 1.28 -6.43
N ALA A 80 -11.25 1.68 -6.93
CA ALA A 80 -12.50 1.39 -6.23
C ALA A 80 -12.78 -0.12 -6.17
N PRO A 81 -13.69 -0.61 -5.32
CA PRO A 81 -14.12 -2.01 -5.34
C PRO A 81 -14.58 -2.45 -6.72
N GLN A 82 -14.50 -3.74 -7.03
CA GLN A 82 -14.77 -4.31 -8.37
C GLN A 82 -16.04 -3.78 -9.05
N ALA A 83 -17.12 -3.61 -8.28
CA ALA A 83 -18.40 -3.15 -8.80
C ALA A 83 -18.40 -1.67 -9.25
N ARG A 84 -17.37 -0.90 -8.88
CA ARG A 84 -17.30 0.56 -9.01
C ARG A 84 -16.10 1.06 -9.82
N ASN A 85 -15.16 0.19 -10.18
CA ASN A 85 -14.06 0.61 -11.02
C ASN A 85 -14.31 0.30 -12.49
N LYS A 86 -13.69 1.11 -13.36
CA LYS A 86 -13.87 1.04 -14.82
C LYS A 86 -13.50 -0.33 -15.40
N GLU A 87 -12.51 -0.97 -14.81
CA GLU A 87 -11.89 -2.21 -15.32
C GLU A 87 -12.62 -3.47 -14.81
N ALA A 88 -13.63 -3.32 -13.95
CA ALA A 88 -14.25 -4.41 -13.19
C ALA A 88 -13.20 -5.34 -12.54
N TYR A 89 -12.08 -4.76 -12.12
CA TYR A 89 -10.94 -5.46 -11.54
C TYR A 89 -11.13 -5.60 -10.04
N GLU A 90 -10.83 -6.78 -9.51
CA GLU A 90 -11.00 -7.08 -8.09
C GLU A 90 -9.68 -6.82 -7.36
N PRO A 91 -9.60 -5.88 -6.38
CA PRO A 91 -8.35 -5.52 -5.72
C PRO A 91 -7.62 -6.69 -5.04
N GLN A 92 -8.33 -7.70 -4.51
CA GLN A 92 -7.69 -8.88 -3.91
C GLN A 92 -6.79 -9.63 -4.92
N ARG A 93 -7.06 -9.57 -6.24
CA ARG A 93 -6.16 -10.12 -7.27
C ARG A 93 -4.77 -9.46 -7.26
N SER A 94 -4.69 -8.17 -6.95
CA SER A 94 -3.41 -7.50 -6.76
C SER A 94 -2.68 -8.09 -5.55
N ARG A 95 -3.38 -8.15 -4.42
CA ARG A 95 -2.82 -8.72 -3.18
C ARG A 95 -2.38 -10.16 -3.36
N ASP A 96 -3.14 -10.97 -4.09
CA ASP A 96 -2.79 -12.36 -4.39
C ASP A 96 -1.49 -12.46 -5.21
N ALA A 97 -1.32 -11.60 -6.21
CA ALA A 97 -0.08 -11.55 -7.00
C ALA A 97 1.13 -11.11 -6.17
N MET A 98 0.94 -10.21 -5.20
CA MET A 98 2.02 -9.71 -4.34
C MET A 98 2.37 -10.67 -3.21
N CYS A 99 1.35 -11.26 -2.60
CA CYS A 99 1.41 -12.05 -1.38
C CYS A 99 1.24 -13.55 -1.59
N THR A 100 1.38 -14.03 -2.83
CA THR A 100 1.41 -15.46 -3.14
C THR A 100 2.42 -16.14 -2.21
N ARG A 101 1.95 -17.11 -1.40
CA ARG A 101 2.82 -17.78 -0.42
C ARG A 101 3.81 -18.73 -1.11
N TYR A 102 5.03 -18.80 -0.58
CA TYR A 102 6.03 -19.77 -1.01
C TYR A 102 5.72 -21.16 -0.45
N GLN A 103 5.74 -22.17 -1.33
CA GLN A 103 5.44 -23.57 -0.99
C GLN A 103 6.60 -24.54 -1.28
N GLY A 104 7.76 -24.03 -1.71
CA GLY A 104 8.92 -24.85 -2.09
C GLY A 104 9.90 -25.11 -0.94
N ALA A 105 10.99 -25.81 -1.26
CA ALA A 105 12.12 -25.98 -0.35
C ALA A 105 12.91 -24.66 -0.23
N LYS A 106 13.15 -24.23 1.01
CA LYS A 106 14.04 -23.10 1.32
C LYS A 106 15.44 -23.59 1.64
N SER A 107 16.44 -22.75 1.41
CA SER A 107 17.81 -23.02 1.88
C SER A 107 17.80 -23.26 3.39
N ALA A 108 18.40 -24.36 3.85
CA ALA A 108 18.43 -24.71 5.26
C ALA A 108 19.29 -23.73 6.09
N SER A 109 20.34 -23.16 5.49
CA SER A 109 21.27 -22.25 6.16
C SER A 109 20.84 -20.79 6.09
N THR A 110 20.30 -20.35 4.96
CA THR A 110 19.99 -18.93 4.71
C THR A 110 18.49 -18.62 4.70
N GLY A 111 17.63 -19.63 4.63
CA GLY A 111 16.19 -19.43 4.45
C GLY A 111 15.78 -18.91 3.06
N TRP A 112 16.74 -18.77 2.14
CA TRP A 112 16.53 -18.25 0.79
C TRP A 112 15.53 -19.07 -0.02
N VAL A 113 14.73 -18.39 -0.85
CA VAL A 113 13.63 -18.97 -1.64
C VAL A 113 13.77 -18.68 -3.14
N ALA A 114 13.81 -19.72 -3.96
CA ALA A 114 14.15 -19.60 -5.39
C ALA A 114 13.17 -18.79 -6.24
N ARG A 115 11.86 -18.87 -5.93
CA ARG A 115 10.83 -18.13 -6.67
C ARG A 115 10.56 -16.75 -6.08
N LYS A 116 11.18 -16.43 -4.94
CA LYS A 116 10.99 -15.18 -4.20
C LYS A 116 9.53 -14.78 -3.96
N THR A 117 8.60 -15.74 -3.92
CA THR A 117 7.23 -15.50 -3.46
C THR A 117 7.23 -15.33 -1.93
N PHE A 118 6.13 -14.88 -1.35
CA PHE A 118 6.09 -14.46 0.05
C PHE A 118 6.32 -15.64 1.01
N LEU A 119 7.39 -15.58 1.79
CA LEU A 119 7.68 -16.51 2.86
C LEU A 119 7.59 -15.74 4.18
N PRO A 120 6.64 -16.05 5.09
CA PRO A 120 6.59 -15.47 6.42
C PRO A 120 7.96 -15.49 7.11
N HIS A 121 8.42 -14.36 7.64
CA HIS A 121 9.68 -14.31 8.37
C HIS A 121 9.49 -14.86 9.78
N PRO A 122 10.29 -15.84 10.22
CA PRO A 122 10.10 -16.47 11.54
C PRO A 122 10.40 -15.51 12.71
N LYS A 123 11.22 -14.48 12.49
CA LYS A 123 11.46 -13.41 13.49
C LYS A 123 10.47 -12.25 13.43
N THR A 124 9.40 -12.33 12.62
CA THR A 124 8.42 -11.24 12.53
C THR A 124 7.89 -10.91 13.92
N ALA A 125 7.90 -9.63 14.28
CA ALA A 125 7.35 -9.17 15.55
C ALA A 125 5.82 -9.22 15.47
N LEU A 126 5.21 -10.02 16.34
CA LEU A 126 3.76 -10.16 16.45
C LEU A 126 3.23 -9.29 17.59
N HIS A 127 2.10 -8.64 17.35
CA HIS A 127 1.39 -7.80 18.30
C HIS A 127 0.12 -8.55 18.66
N HIS A 128 0.00 -9.12 19.86
CA HIS A 128 -1.25 -9.75 20.26
C HIS A 128 -2.21 -8.69 20.79
N VAL A 129 -2.96 -8.03 19.91
CA VAL A 129 -3.92 -6.99 20.29
C VAL A 129 -5.34 -7.55 20.28
N GLY A 130 -5.80 -8.03 21.45
CA GLY A 130 -7.17 -8.50 21.64
C GLY A 130 -7.31 -10.03 21.74
N PRO A 131 -8.50 -10.61 21.46
CA PRO A 131 -8.77 -12.02 21.73
C PRO A 131 -8.29 -12.98 20.62
N HIS A 132 -7.77 -12.46 19.50
CA HIS A 132 -7.34 -13.27 18.37
C HIS A 132 -5.83 -13.53 18.42
N LEU A 133 -5.42 -14.68 17.88
CA LEU A 133 -4.01 -14.98 17.67
C LEU A 133 -3.54 -14.15 16.47
N ASP A 134 -2.53 -13.31 16.71
CA ASP A 134 -1.86 -12.59 15.64
C ASP A 134 -1.00 -13.55 14.80
N GLU A 135 -0.88 -13.25 13.52
CA GLU A 135 -0.13 -14.07 12.57
C GLU A 135 0.75 -13.21 11.67
N VAL A 136 1.71 -13.84 11.01
CA VAL A 136 2.56 -13.15 10.04
C VAL A 136 1.76 -12.87 8.76
N ASN A 137 1.63 -11.60 8.43
CA ASN A 137 0.96 -11.10 7.25
C ASN A 137 1.95 -10.54 6.23
N CYS A 138 1.51 -10.52 4.97
CA CYS A 138 2.19 -9.89 3.86
C CYS A 138 1.61 -8.49 3.69
N ASP A 139 2.42 -7.49 4.00
CA ASP A 139 2.11 -6.09 3.71
C ASP A 139 2.68 -5.69 2.35
N GLU A 140 1.99 -4.82 1.64
CA GLU A 140 2.35 -4.39 0.28
C GLU A 140 2.18 -2.89 0.13
N PHE A 141 3.15 -2.26 -0.53
CA PHE A 141 3.06 -0.86 -0.91
C PHE A 141 3.66 -0.64 -2.31
N PRO A 142 2.95 0.00 -3.26
CA PRO A 142 1.60 0.57 -3.12
C PRO A 142 0.50 -0.47 -2.86
N PHE A 143 -0.58 -0.06 -2.19
CA PHE A 143 -1.64 -0.97 -1.73
C PHE A 143 -2.40 -1.61 -2.89
N ALA A 144 -2.96 -2.81 -2.68
CA ALA A 144 -3.85 -3.47 -3.64
C ALA A 144 -5.06 -2.62 -4.08
N SER A 145 -5.54 -1.69 -3.25
CA SER A 145 -6.61 -0.75 -3.59
C SER A 145 -6.13 0.49 -4.35
N THR A 146 -5.06 0.36 -5.15
CA THR A 146 -4.51 1.42 -6.00
C THR A 146 -4.16 0.91 -7.38
N TYR A 147 -4.22 1.78 -8.39
CA TYR A 147 -3.73 1.47 -9.74
C TYR A 147 -2.20 1.33 -9.78
N GLN A 148 -1.50 1.85 -8.77
CA GLN A 148 -0.06 1.71 -8.56
C GLN A 148 0.33 0.39 -7.88
N SER A 149 -0.63 -0.46 -7.51
CA SER A 149 -0.34 -1.81 -7.06
C SER A 149 0.51 -2.54 -8.11
N ALA A 150 1.67 -3.07 -7.69
CA ALA A 150 2.51 -3.84 -8.59
C ALA A 150 1.91 -5.20 -8.97
N GLY A 151 0.90 -5.67 -8.22
CA GLY A 151 0.12 -6.86 -8.56
C GLY A 151 -0.89 -6.62 -9.70
N MET A 152 -1.17 -5.36 -10.03
CA MET A 152 -2.07 -4.99 -11.10
C MET A 152 -1.33 -4.97 -12.43
N LYS A 153 -1.75 -5.85 -13.34
CA LYS A 153 -1.18 -5.94 -14.69
C LYS A 153 -1.52 -4.69 -15.52
N ALA A 154 -0.60 -4.25 -16.37
CA ALA A 154 -0.77 -3.10 -17.26
C ALA A 154 -1.98 -3.26 -18.19
N VAL A 155 -2.28 -4.50 -18.61
CA VAL A 155 -3.49 -4.81 -19.41
C VAL A 155 -4.80 -4.52 -18.68
N ASN A 156 -4.77 -4.42 -17.35
CA ASN A 156 -5.91 -4.03 -16.52
C ASN A 156 -5.80 -2.57 -16.06
N GLY A 157 -4.87 -1.77 -16.61
CA GLY A 157 -4.65 -0.38 -16.23
C GLY A 157 -3.63 -0.15 -15.11
N GLY A 158 -2.93 -1.20 -14.64
CA GLY A 158 -1.88 -1.07 -13.62
C GLY A 158 -0.72 -0.17 -14.06
N LEU A 159 -0.20 0.64 -13.13
CA LEU A 159 0.80 1.66 -13.42
C LEU A 159 2.23 1.25 -13.04
N ASN A 160 2.38 0.33 -12.08
CA ASN A 160 3.67 -0.12 -11.57
C ASN A 160 3.80 -1.64 -11.62
N GLU A 161 3.28 -2.29 -12.68
CA GLU A 161 3.27 -3.75 -12.80
C GLU A 161 4.64 -4.37 -12.46
N ALA A 162 4.64 -5.33 -11.53
CA ALA A 162 5.73 -6.27 -11.33
C ALA A 162 5.46 -7.55 -12.15
N PRO A 163 6.29 -7.89 -13.14
CA PRO A 163 6.10 -9.09 -13.96
C PRO A 163 5.98 -10.39 -13.13
N ASN A 164 6.81 -10.53 -12.09
CA ASN A 164 6.83 -11.68 -11.19
C ASN A 164 6.05 -11.44 -9.88
N GLY A 165 5.16 -10.43 -9.86
CA GLY A 165 4.41 -10.04 -8.67
C GLY A 165 5.34 -9.60 -7.54
N GLY A 166 5.01 -9.97 -6.30
CA GLY A 166 5.77 -9.47 -5.16
C GLY A 166 7.23 -9.92 -5.10
N ALA A 167 7.64 -10.89 -5.92
CA ALA A 167 9.03 -11.32 -6.04
C ALA A 167 9.97 -10.21 -6.53
N ASP A 168 9.43 -9.21 -7.23
CA ASP A 168 10.18 -8.08 -7.77
C ASP A 168 10.16 -6.85 -6.82
N CYS A 169 9.66 -6.99 -5.58
CA CYS A 169 9.64 -5.89 -4.61
C CYS A 169 10.90 -5.80 -3.75
N ILE A 170 11.11 -4.62 -3.17
CA ILE A 170 11.91 -4.44 -1.95
C ILE A 170 11.32 -5.36 -0.86
N GLN A 171 12.14 -6.21 -0.26
CA GLN A 171 11.70 -7.21 0.73
C GLN A 171 12.14 -6.80 2.12
N THR A 172 11.19 -6.61 3.02
CA THR A 172 11.46 -6.17 4.38
C THR A 172 10.77 -7.04 5.42
N VAL A 173 11.17 -6.86 6.67
CA VAL A 173 10.54 -7.51 7.81
C VAL A 173 10.51 -6.54 8.99
N SER A 174 9.37 -6.47 9.68
CA SER A 174 9.37 -5.96 11.05
C SER A 174 9.68 -7.11 11.99
N ALA A 175 10.84 -7.08 12.63
CA ALA A 175 11.36 -8.19 13.41
C ALA A 175 11.83 -7.75 14.80
N VAL A 176 11.75 -8.67 15.76
CA VAL A 176 12.54 -8.54 16.99
C VAL A 176 13.98 -8.90 16.64
N ALA A 177 14.89 -7.94 16.76
CA ALA A 177 16.31 -8.13 16.51
C ALA A 177 17.02 -8.71 17.74
N ASP A 178 18.32 -8.98 17.60
CA ASP A 178 19.12 -9.64 18.63
C ASP A 178 19.31 -8.77 19.90
N ASP A 179 19.05 -7.46 19.80
CA ASP A 179 19.01 -6.53 20.94
C ASP A 179 17.68 -6.57 21.72
N GLY A 180 16.76 -7.46 21.33
CA GLY A 180 15.44 -7.62 21.93
C GLY A 180 14.46 -6.50 21.59
N LYS A 181 14.84 -5.55 20.73
CA LYS A 181 13.96 -4.47 20.27
C LYS A 181 13.37 -4.81 18.92
N MET A 182 12.29 -4.13 18.60
CA MET A 182 11.69 -4.21 17.27
C MET A 182 12.44 -3.30 16.30
N HIS A 183 12.73 -3.84 15.13
CA HIS A 183 13.37 -3.11 14.03
C HIS A 183 12.64 -3.41 12.73
N PHE A 184 12.64 -2.43 11.84
CA PHE A 184 12.28 -2.63 10.44
C PHE A 184 13.56 -2.86 9.63
N LEU A 185 13.68 -4.02 9.00
CA LEU A 185 14.91 -4.53 8.42
C LEU A 185 14.69 -5.02 6.98
N ASP A 186 15.78 -5.08 6.20
CA ASP A 186 15.80 -5.86 4.96
C ASP A 186 15.63 -7.36 5.29
N ASP A 187 14.79 -8.07 4.53
CA ASP A 187 14.67 -9.52 4.68
C ASP A 187 15.79 -10.22 3.91
N THR A 188 16.86 -10.59 4.64
CA THR A 188 18.08 -11.18 4.08
C THR A 188 17.90 -12.57 3.46
N ARG A 189 16.69 -13.13 3.45
CA ARG A 189 16.35 -14.35 2.71
C ARG A 189 16.07 -14.06 1.23
N TYR A 190 16.00 -12.78 0.87
CA TYR A 190 15.85 -12.29 -0.49
C TYR A 190 17.09 -11.48 -0.91
N ASP A 191 17.10 -11.02 -2.16
CA ASP A 191 18.17 -10.16 -2.65
C ASP A 191 18.09 -8.79 -1.95
N ALA A 192 19.25 -8.17 -1.75
CA ALA A 192 19.32 -6.82 -1.20
C ALA A 192 18.59 -5.82 -2.11
N PRO A 193 17.90 -4.81 -1.54
CA PRO A 193 17.13 -3.85 -2.33
C PRO A 193 18.05 -3.00 -3.19
N SER A 194 17.71 -2.90 -4.48
CA SER A 194 18.32 -1.96 -5.43
C SER A 194 17.68 -0.57 -5.36
N PHE A 195 16.50 -0.47 -4.74
CA PHE A 195 15.60 0.69 -4.74
C PHE A 195 15.12 1.09 -6.15
N THR A 196 15.21 0.16 -7.10
CA THR A 196 14.67 0.27 -8.46
C THR A 196 13.50 -0.67 -8.73
N GLU A 197 13.09 -1.43 -7.72
CA GLU A 197 11.90 -2.28 -7.69
C GLU A 197 10.62 -1.44 -7.85
N ASN A 198 9.54 -2.10 -8.27
CA ASN A 198 8.25 -1.45 -8.52
C ASN A 198 7.35 -1.36 -7.28
N CYS A 199 7.78 -1.93 -6.16
CA CYS A 199 6.99 -2.09 -4.94
C CYS A 199 7.87 -2.40 -3.72
N GLY A 200 7.26 -2.31 -2.54
CA GLY A 200 7.73 -2.92 -1.30
C GLY A 200 6.77 -4.02 -0.84
N ARG A 201 7.33 -5.11 -0.33
CA ARG A 201 6.60 -6.17 0.36
C ARG A 201 7.27 -6.48 1.69
N SER A 202 6.47 -6.58 2.74
CA SER A 202 6.99 -6.78 4.09
C SER A 202 6.34 -7.97 4.81
N SER A 203 7.13 -8.65 5.62
CA SER A 203 6.64 -9.57 6.64
C SER A 203 6.41 -8.80 7.94
N MET A 204 5.16 -8.65 8.37
CA MET A 204 4.79 -7.95 9.61
C MET A 204 3.59 -8.60 10.30
N SER A 205 3.28 -8.17 11.52
CA SER A 205 2.07 -8.55 12.25
C SER A 205 0.80 -8.28 11.44
N ALA A 206 -0.17 -9.20 11.52
CA ALA A 206 -1.49 -9.04 10.91
C ALA A 206 -2.28 -7.94 11.59
N ASP A 207 -2.15 -7.78 12.91
CA ASP A 207 -2.76 -6.68 13.67
C ASP A 207 -2.20 -5.33 13.23
N VAL A 208 -0.90 -5.24 12.96
CA VAL A 208 -0.26 -4.01 12.47
C VAL A 208 -0.70 -3.70 11.04
N ASN A 209 -0.54 -4.65 10.12
CA ASN A 209 -0.88 -4.48 8.71
C ASN A 209 -2.35 -4.07 8.56
N GLN A 210 -3.28 -4.89 9.08
CA GLN A 210 -4.71 -4.61 8.97
C GLN A 210 -5.10 -3.37 9.77
N GLY A 211 -4.51 -3.16 10.95
CA GLY A 211 -4.81 -2.00 11.79
C GLY A 211 -4.46 -0.68 11.12
N SER A 212 -3.33 -0.62 10.41
CA SER A 212 -2.86 0.57 9.69
C SER A 212 -3.83 1.02 8.60
N MET A 213 -4.48 0.07 7.92
CA MET A 213 -5.39 0.30 6.80
C MET A 213 -6.88 0.19 7.17
N ARG A 214 -7.23 -0.30 8.36
CA ARG A 214 -8.63 -0.46 8.81
C ARG A 214 -9.46 0.82 8.64
N PRO A 215 -8.95 2.04 8.95
CA PRO A 215 -9.71 3.28 8.74
C PRO A 215 -9.86 3.69 7.26
N PHE A 216 -9.14 3.06 6.32
CA PHE A 216 -9.09 3.49 4.92
C PHE A 216 -10.46 3.40 4.25
N GLY A 217 -11.26 2.38 4.54
CA GLY A 217 -12.61 2.26 3.98
C GLY A 217 -13.53 3.43 4.35
N GLU A 218 -13.51 3.84 5.62
CA GLU A 218 -14.25 5.01 6.08
C GLU A 218 -13.65 6.31 5.54
N PHE A 219 -12.32 6.41 5.41
CA PHE A 219 -11.68 7.55 4.74
C PHE A 219 -12.14 7.69 3.29
N ALA A 220 -12.08 6.62 2.50
CA ALA A 220 -12.49 6.62 1.10
C ALA A 220 -13.97 6.98 0.96
N LYS A 221 -14.83 6.53 1.88
CA LYS A 221 -16.24 6.90 1.93
C LYS A 221 -16.46 8.36 2.32
N ALA A 222 -15.82 8.83 3.40
CA ALA A 222 -15.96 10.19 3.90
C ALA A 222 -15.44 11.24 2.90
N MET A 223 -14.34 10.94 2.23
CA MET A 223 -13.78 11.77 1.17
C MET A 223 -14.42 11.51 -0.20
N ARG A 224 -15.37 10.57 -0.28
CA ARG A 224 -16.06 10.14 -1.51
C ARG A 224 -15.11 9.85 -2.66
N LEU A 225 -14.02 9.14 -2.39
CA LEU A 225 -13.07 8.77 -3.43
C LEU A 225 -13.77 7.98 -4.54
N LEU A 226 -13.66 8.51 -5.76
CA LEU A 226 -14.10 7.86 -6.98
C LEU A 226 -12.95 7.08 -7.60
N ASP A 227 -13.29 6.12 -8.46
CA ASP A 227 -12.30 5.34 -9.17
C ASP A 227 -11.33 6.26 -9.93
N THR A 228 -10.05 5.93 -9.92
CA THR A 228 -8.92 6.70 -10.47
C THR A 228 -8.63 8.05 -9.80
N GLN A 229 -9.43 8.47 -8.81
CA GLN A 229 -9.21 9.74 -8.12
C GLN A 229 -7.89 9.71 -7.33
N ASP A 230 -7.19 10.85 -7.40
CA ASP A 230 -5.91 11.04 -6.73
C ASP A 230 -6.10 11.17 -5.20
N TYR A 231 -5.19 10.56 -4.45
CA TYR A 231 -5.07 10.76 -3.01
C TYR A 231 -3.60 10.62 -2.57
N PHE A 232 -3.27 11.15 -1.40
CA PHE A 232 -1.93 11.06 -0.82
C PHE A 232 -1.92 10.09 0.35
N LEU A 233 -0.74 9.55 0.64
CA LEU A 233 -0.48 8.84 1.89
C LEU A 233 0.57 9.63 2.67
N ASP A 234 0.24 10.00 3.89
CA ASP A 234 1.21 10.43 4.90
C ASP A 234 1.44 9.27 5.87
N PRO A 235 2.59 8.58 5.77
CA PRO A 235 2.94 7.49 6.68
C PRO A 235 3.37 7.99 8.07
N GLY A 236 3.27 9.29 8.33
CA GLY A 236 3.78 9.95 9.53
C GLY A 236 5.16 10.54 9.29
N ASN A 237 5.35 11.28 8.20
CA ASN A 237 6.64 11.84 7.77
C ASN A 237 7.41 12.55 8.90
N ALA A 238 6.70 13.21 9.82
CA ALA A 238 7.30 13.87 10.97
C ALA A 238 8.10 12.91 11.90
N TRP A 239 7.71 11.64 11.99
CA TRP A 239 8.38 10.63 12.81
C TRP A 239 9.74 10.18 12.26
N PHE A 240 9.99 10.45 10.98
CA PHE A 240 11.18 10.04 10.24
C PHE A 240 12.12 11.21 9.94
N LYS A 241 11.93 12.38 10.58
CA LYS A 241 12.71 13.60 10.30
C LYS A 241 14.22 13.42 10.43
N GLY A 242 14.68 12.48 11.27
CA GLY A 242 16.10 12.15 11.45
C GLY A 242 16.66 11.12 10.47
N CYS A 243 15.83 10.56 9.58
CA CYS A 243 16.24 9.54 8.62
C CYS A 243 16.79 10.18 7.33
N ASP A 244 17.96 9.73 6.87
CA ASP A 244 18.60 10.23 5.65
C ASP A 244 18.59 9.17 4.54
N THR A 245 17.69 9.32 3.57
CA THR A 245 17.53 8.35 2.47
C THR A 245 18.62 8.43 1.41
N SER A 246 19.48 9.46 1.43
CA SER A 246 20.63 9.58 0.52
C SER A 246 21.75 8.59 0.84
N LYS A 247 21.78 8.03 2.07
CA LYS A 247 22.78 7.05 2.48
C LYS A 247 22.53 5.71 1.80
N ALA A 248 23.62 5.04 1.39
CA ALA A 248 23.54 3.68 0.83
C ALA A 248 22.89 2.71 1.81
N VAL A 249 23.31 2.78 3.08
CA VAL A 249 22.70 2.05 4.20
C VAL A 249 21.84 3.03 5.00
N LEU A 250 20.54 2.76 5.07
CA LEU A 250 19.60 3.56 5.85
C LEU A 250 19.51 3.00 7.27
N VAL A 251 20.15 3.67 8.22
CA VAL A 251 19.99 3.41 9.66
C VAL A 251 19.45 4.67 10.30
N CYS A 252 18.27 4.57 10.90
CA CYS A 252 17.69 5.66 11.66
C CYS A 252 16.75 5.14 12.75
N THR A 253 16.30 6.06 13.61
CA THR A 253 15.32 5.77 14.66
C THR A 253 14.08 6.61 14.42
N MET A 254 12.92 5.95 14.41
CA MET A 254 11.64 6.66 14.43
C MET A 254 11.49 7.36 15.78
N ALA A 255 11.30 8.67 15.75
CA ALA A 255 11.13 9.49 16.96
C ALA A 255 9.78 10.20 16.91
N LYS A 256 9.03 10.11 18.01
CA LYS A 256 7.79 10.88 18.13
C LYS A 256 8.11 12.38 17.98
N PRO A 257 7.40 13.12 17.11
CA PRO A 257 7.60 14.56 16.92
C PRO A 257 7.36 15.39 18.18
#